data_AF-A0A0F9BGP1-F1
#
_entry.id   AF-A0A0F9BGP1-F1
#
_cell.length_a   1.000
_cell.length_b   1.000
_cell.length_c   1.000
_cell.angle_alpha   90.00
_cell.angle_beta   90.00
_cell.angle_gamma   90.00
#
_symmetry.space_group_name_H-M   'P 1'
#
loop_
_entity.id
_entity.type
_entity.pdbx_description
1 polymer ?
#
loop_
_entity_poly.entity_id
_entity_poly.type
_entity_poly.pdbx_seq_one_letter_code
_entity_poly.pdbx_strand_id
1 'polypeptide(L)'
;MTNDIKTESGPKRKFSTGATKQAATGKGRPSLVPGDAILELSKHFEEGIAIHGERNWEKGIPLSVWLDSAERHLQQLKMGMTDEPHARAFTWNALVYLATKLRIENGLLPA
;
A
#
# COMPACT_ATOMS: atom_id res chain seq x y z
N MET A 1 -27.54 -6.30 10.86
CA MET A 1 -26.61 -5.19 10.57
C MET A 1 -27.41 -3.91 10.79
N THR A 2 -26.94 -3.00 11.63
CA THR A 2 -27.64 -1.73 11.84
C THR A 2 -27.55 -0.91 10.56
N ASN A 3 -28.68 -0.39 10.06
CA ASN A 3 -28.75 0.51 8.91
C ASN A 3 -28.28 1.93 9.26
N ASP A 4 -27.49 2.09 10.32
CA ASP A 4 -27.08 3.37 10.83
C ASP A 4 -25.91 3.90 10.01
N ILE A 5 -26.08 5.10 9.48
CA ILE A 5 -25.01 5.82 8.82
C ILE A 5 -23.98 6.17 9.89
N LYS A 6 -22.75 5.65 9.74
CA LYS A 6 -21.63 5.97 10.62
C LYS A 6 -21.38 7.47 10.60
N THR A 7 -21.57 8.13 11.74
CA THR A 7 -21.25 9.56 11.91
C THR A 7 -19.88 9.70 12.53
N GLU A 8 -18.98 10.41 11.85
CA GLU A 8 -17.67 10.77 12.40
C GLU A 8 -17.79 12.10 13.14
N SER A 9 -17.11 12.23 14.29
CA SER A 9 -16.94 13.50 14.99
C SER A 9 -15.89 14.38 14.29
N GLY A 10 -15.93 15.69 14.51
CA GLY A 10 -14.91 16.62 14.02
C GLY A 10 -15.38 17.66 12.98
N PRO A 11 -14.45 18.50 12.49
CA PRO A 11 -14.77 19.64 11.64
C PRO A 11 -15.37 19.21 10.29
N LYS A 12 -16.38 19.95 9.82
CA LYS A 12 -17.01 19.73 8.51
C LYS A 12 -16.68 20.87 7.57
N ARG A 13 -16.44 20.53 6.30
CA ARG A 13 -16.42 21.46 5.17
C ARG A 13 -17.83 21.69 4.68
N LYS A 14 -18.16 22.94 4.39
CA LYS A 14 -19.42 23.35 3.74
C LYS A 14 -19.12 23.70 2.29
N PHE A 15 -20.00 23.31 1.40
CA PHE A 15 -19.93 23.64 -0.02
C PHE A 15 -20.98 24.70 -0.34
N SER A 16 -20.79 25.47 -1.41
CA SER A 16 -21.74 26.50 -1.87
C SER A 16 -23.13 25.93 -2.18
N THR A 17 -23.22 24.64 -2.48
CA THR A 17 -24.47 23.90 -2.72
C THR A 17 -25.25 23.56 -1.45
N GLY A 18 -24.74 23.90 -0.26
CA GLY A 18 -25.31 23.51 1.03
C GLY A 18 -24.90 22.12 1.52
N ALA A 19 -24.20 21.34 0.70
CA ALA A 19 -23.66 20.05 1.11
C ALA A 19 -22.61 20.22 2.23
N THR A 20 -22.46 19.20 3.06
CA THR A 20 -21.39 19.13 4.07
C THR A 20 -20.64 17.81 3.98
N LYS A 21 -19.33 17.84 4.23
CA LYS A 21 -18.49 16.64 4.31
C LYS A 21 -17.44 16.81 5.40
N GLN A 22 -17.02 15.72 6.01
CA GLN A 22 -15.89 15.70 6.95
C GLN A 22 -14.66 16.43 6.38
N ALA A 23 -13.87 17.03 7.28
CA ALA A 23 -12.60 17.65 6.95
C ALA A 23 -11.68 16.65 6.24
N ALA A 24 -10.90 17.16 5.29
CA ALA A 24 -9.96 16.34 4.53
C ALA A 24 -8.61 16.15 5.26
N THR A 25 -8.32 16.97 6.26
CA THR A 25 -7.07 16.93 7.04
C THR A 25 -6.90 15.56 7.71
N GLY A 26 -5.69 15.00 7.63
CA GLY A 26 -5.35 13.70 8.23
C GLY A 26 -5.84 12.47 7.46
N LYS A 27 -6.63 12.63 6.38
CA LYS A 27 -7.19 11.51 5.59
C LYS A 27 -6.38 11.16 4.33
N GLY A 28 -5.32 11.92 4.06
CA GLY A 28 -4.53 11.81 2.83
C GLY A 28 -5.26 12.31 1.58
N ARG A 29 -4.55 12.35 0.45
CA ARG A 29 -5.10 12.68 -0.88
C ARG A 29 -4.67 11.61 -1.89
N PRO A 30 -5.41 10.49 -2.01
CA PRO A 30 -5.03 9.38 -2.90
C PRO A 30 -4.80 9.82 -4.36
N SER A 31 -5.54 10.83 -4.82
CA SER A 31 -5.37 11.40 -6.17
C SER A 31 -4.01 12.07 -6.43
N LEU A 32 -3.19 12.29 -5.40
CA LEU A 32 -1.84 12.83 -5.53
C LEU A 32 -0.76 11.75 -5.52
N VAL A 33 -1.12 10.48 -5.31
CA VAL A 33 -0.17 9.38 -5.44
C VAL A 33 0.22 9.26 -6.92
N PRO A 34 1.51 9.20 -7.28
CA PRO A 34 1.95 9.11 -8.67
C PRO A 34 1.35 7.89 -9.37
N GLY A 35 0.50 8.14 -10.38
CA GLY A 35 -0.24 7.08 -11.07
C GLY A 35 0.66 6.19 -11.92
N ASP A 36 1.73 6.76 -12.48
CA ASP A 36 2.80 6.03 -13.16
C ASP A 36 3.48 5.00 -12.24
N ALA A 37 3.81 5.39 -11.00
CA ALA A 37 4.36 4.46 -10.01
C ALA A 37 3.35 3.36 -9.62
N ILE A 38 2.05 3.69 -9.51
CA ILE A 38 1.00 2.69 -9.25
C ILE A 38 0.94 1.67 -10.39
N LEU A 39 0.95 2.11 -11.64
CA LEU A 39 0.94 1.24 -12.81
C LEU A 39 2.23 0.41 -12.96
N GLU A 40 3.38 0.96 -12.58
CA GLU A 40 4.62 0.18 -12.56
C GLU A 40 4.58 -0.91 -11.48
N LEU A 41 4.07 -0.60 -10.29
CA LEU A 41 3.88 -1.58 -9.22
C LEU A 41 2.89 -2.69 -9.59
N SER A 42 1.82 -2.38 -10.33
CA SER A 42 0.84 -3.40 -10.74
C SER A 42 1.45 -4.51 -11.59
N LYS A 43 2.50 -4.21 -12.37
CA LYS A 43 3.24 -5.23 -13.13
C LYS A 43 3.94 -6.25 -12.23
N HIS A 44 4.48 -5.81 -11.09
CA HIS A 44 5.10 -6.73 -10.13
C HIS A 44 4.08 -7.66 -9.47
N PHE A 45 2.86 -7.16 -9.22
CA PHE A 45 1.76 -8.02 -8.77
C PHE A 45 1.38 -9.03 -9.86
N GLU A 46 1.22 -8.60 -11.11
CA GLU A 46 0.90 -9.46 -12.26
C GLU A 46 1.94 -10.59 -12.45
N GLU A 47 3.23 -10.26 -12.48
CA GLU A 47 4.32 -11.23 -12.59
C GLU A 47 4.30 -12.24 -11.44
N GLY A 48 4.02 -11.77 -10.21
CA GLY A 48 3.91 -12.62 -9.03
C GLY A 48 2.74 -13.60 -9.08
N ILE A 49 1.65 -13.30 -9.81
CA ILE A 49 0.48 -14.20 -9.95
C ILE A 49 0.90 -15.51 -10.62
N ALA A 50 1.73 -15.45 -11.65
CA ALA A 50 2.19 -16.64 -12.38
C ALA A 50 2.98 -17.61 -11.49
N ILE A 51 3.60 -17.12 -10.41
CA ILE A 51 4.49 -17.89 -9.53
C ILE A 51 3.77 -18.31 -8.25
N HIS A 52 3.02 -17.40 -7.63
CA HIS A 52 2.47 -17.57 -6.28
C HIS A 52 0.94 -17.59 -6.23
N GLY A 53 0.27 -17.37 -7.38
CA GLY A 53 -1.16 -17.15 -7.47
C GLY A 53 -1.59 -15.76 -6.98
N GLU A 54 -2.87 -15.46 -7.18
CA GLU A 54 -3.46 -14.19 -6.77
C GLU A 54 -3.44 -13.99 -5.25
N ARG A 55 -3.29 -12.74 -4.83
CA ARG A 55 -3.41 -12.29 -3.42
C ARG A 55 -2.49 -13.01 -2.43
N ASN A 56 -1.39 -13.64 -2.90
CA ASN A 56 -0.46 -14.35 -2.03
C ASN A 56 0.11 -13.49 -0.90
N TRP A 57 0.39 -12.22 -1.20
CA TRP A 57 0.92 -11.24 -0.24
C TRP A 57 0.01 -10.99 0.97
N GLU A 58 -1.29 -11.30 0.86
CA GLU A 58 -2.24 -11.08 1.95
C GLU A 58 -2.24 -12.18 3.01
N LYS A 59 -1.63 -13.32 2.72
CA LYS A 59 -1.56 -14.47 3.64
C LYS A 59 -0.69 -14.22 4.88
N GLY A 60 0.03 -13.09 4.90
CA GLY A 60 0.96 -12.73 5.96
C GLY A 60 2.35 -13.32 5.70
N ILE A 61 3.31 -12.43 5.45
CA ILE A 61 4.73 -12.74 5.38
C ILE A 61 5.40 -11.94 6.51
N PRO A 62 6.36 -12.52 7.27
CA PRO A 62 7.01 -11.83 8.36
C PRO A 62 7.60 -10.48 7.92
N LEU A 63 7.45 -9.45 8.75
CA LEU A 63 7.94 -8.10 8.44
C LEU A 63 9.45 -8.06 8.17
N SER A 64 10.23 -8.92 8.82
CA SER A 64 11.67 -9.07 8.58
C SER A 64 12.00 -9.56 7.17
N VAL A 65 11.19 -10.47 6.61
CA VAL A 65 11.37 -10.99 5.25
C VAL A 65 11.14 -9.90 4.21
N TRP A 66 10.14 -9.03 4.44
CA TRP A 66 9.92 -7.86 3.58
C TRP A 66 11.10 -6.89 3.63
N LEU A 67 11.63 -6.62 4.82
CA LEU A 67 12.76 -5.70 5.00
C LEU A 67 14.03 -6.22 4.33
N ASP A 68 14.38 -7.49 4.54
CA ASP A 68 15.57 -8.10 3.94
C ASP A 68 15.49 -8.13 2.41
N SER A 69 14.30 -8.44 1.88
CA SER A 69 14.03 -8.39 0.44
C SER A 69 14.13 -6.98 -0.14
N ALA A 70 13.55 -5.98 0.52
CA ALA A 70 13.67 -4.58 0.13
C ALA A 70 15.14 -4.12 0.13
N GLU A 71 15.90 -4.45 1.17
CA GLU A 71 17.30 -4.06 1.31
C GLU A 71 18.15 -4.63 0.17
N ARG A 72 17.93 -5.91 -0.19
CA ARG A 72 18.61 -6.55 -1.34
C ARG A 72 18.37 -5.79 -2.65
N HIS A 73 17.11 -5.53 -3.00
CA HIS A 73 16.79 -4.80 -4.23
C HIS A 73 17.31 -3.35 -4.20
N LEU A 74 17.35 -2.71 -3.02
CA LEU A 74 17.97 -1.40 -2.86
C LEU A 74 19.48 -1.44 -3.11
N GLN A 75 20.19 -2.44 -2.60
CA GLN A 75 21.64 -2.57 -2.87
C GLN A 75 21.92 -2.84 -4.35
N GLN A 76 21.16 -3.73 -4.99
CA GLN A 76 21.29 -4.01 -6.43
C GLN A 76 21.02 -2.75 -7.27
N LEU A 77 20.01 -1.96 -6.89
CA LEU A 77 19.73 -0.66 -7.52
C LEU A 77 20.90 0.31 -7.36
N LYS A 78 21.49 0.43 -6.16
CA LYS A 78 22.68 1.28 -5.91
C LYS A 78 23.88 0.84 -6.73
N MET A 79 24.01 -0.45 -7.00
CA MET A 79 25.06 -1.02 -7.85
C MET A 79 24.81 -0.82 -9.35
N GLY A 80 23.66 -0.26 -9.75
CA GLY A 80 23.32 -0.04 -11.16
C GLY A 80 23.00 -1.34 -11.92
N MET A 81 22.60 -2.39 -11.20
CA MET A 81 22.19 -3.65 -11.81
C MET A 81 20.89 -3.47 -12.62
N THR A 82 20.71 -4.28 -13.67
CA THR A 82 19.61 -4.17 -14.65
C THR A 82 19.05 -5.51 -15.08
N ASP A 83 19.44 -6.59 -14.41
CA ASP A 83 18.97 -7.96 -14.66
C ASP A 83 17.51 -8.19 -14.25
N GLU A 84 16.96 -7.31 -13.42
CA GLU A 84 15.54 -7.21 -13.14
C GLU A 84 15.13 -5.75 -12.82
N PRO A 85 13.81 -5.46 -12.72
CA PRO A 85 13.32 -4.14 -12.31
C PRO A 85 13.52 -3.85 -10.81
N HIS A 86 14.76 -3.70 -10.34
CA HIS A 86 15.06 -3.55 -8.91
C HIS A 86 14.35 -2.38 -8.24
N ALA A 87 14.20 -1.23 -8.90
CA ALA A 87 13.47 -0.08 -8.35
C ALA A 87 11.99 -0.43 -8.11
N ARG A 88 11.36 -1.18 -9.02
CA ARG A 88 10.00 -1.69 -8.86
C ARG A 88 9.93 -2.71 -7.72
N ALA A 89 10.84 -3.67 -7.68
CA ALA A 89 10.87 -4.70 -6.65
C ALA A 89 11.08 -4.10 -5.25
N PHE A 90 12.01 -3.16 -5.09
CA PHE A 90 12.22 -2.40 -3.86
C PHE A 90 10.94 -1.69 -3.41
N THR A 91 10.32 -0.92 -4.31
CA THR A 91 9.10 -0.15 -4.01
C THR A 91 7.93 -1.07 -3.65
N TRP A 92 7.81 -2.22 -4.33
CA TRP A 92 6.78 -3.20 -4.04
C TRP A 92 6.96 -3.81 -2.64
N ASN A 93 8.18 -4.23 -2.26
CA ASN A 93 8.45 -4.75 -0.92
C ASN A 93 8.12 -3.71 0.17
N ALA A 94 8.47 -2.44 -0.05
CA ALA A 94 8.13 -1.36 0.89
C ALA A 94 6.61 -1.12 1.00
N LEU A 95 5.88 -1.13 -0.12
CA LEU A 95 4.42 -0.99 -0.12
C LEU A 95 3.75 -2.15 0.63
N VAL A 96 4.14 -3.39 0.33
CA VAL A 96 3.55 -4.58 0.93
C VAL A 96 3.96 -4.73 2.40
N TYR A 97 5.16 -4.31 2.79
CA TYR A 97 5.55 -4.16 4.19
C TYR A 97 4.57 -3.26 4.95
N LEU A 98 4.31 -2.04 4.46
CA LEU A 98 3.38 -1.10 5.10
C LEU A 98 1.98 -1.72 5.19
N ALA A 99 1.52 -2.34 4.11
CA ALA A 99 0.22 -2.99 4.04
C ALA A 99 0.10 -4.17 5.03
N THR A 100 1.18 -4.95 5.22
CA THR A 100 1.25 -6.06 6.17
C THR A 100 1.26 -5.53 7.59
N LYS A 101 2.11 -4.54 7.89
CA LYS A 101 2.19 -3.89 9.21
C LYS A 101 0.84 -3.31 9.64
N LEU A 102 0.16 -2.57 8.76
CA LEU A 102 -1.16 -2.01 9.05
C LEU A 102 -2.20 -3.11 9.32
N ARG A 103 -2.12 -4.27 8.64
CA ARG A 103 -3.01 -5.40 8.91
C ARG A 103 -2.75 -6.03 10.27
N ILE A 104 -1.48 -6.17 10.67
CA ILE A 104 -1.09 -6.63 12.01
C ILE A 104 -1.65 -5.68 13.07
N GLU A 105 -1.45 -4.37 12.90
CA GLU A 105 -1.94 -3.34 13.83
C GLU A 105 -3.47 -3.32 13.96
N ASN A 106 -4.19 -3.70 12.92
CA ASN A 106 -5.64 -3.81 12.92
C ASN A 106 -6.17 -5.22 13.31
N GLY A 107 -5.29 -6.13 13.75
CA GLY A 107 -5.67 -7.48 14.17
C GLY A 107 -6.13 -8.41 13.03
N LEU A 108 -5.81 -8.07 11.78
CA LEU A 108 -6.15 -8.87 10.59
C LEU A 108 -5.09 -9.93 10.26
N LEU A 109 -3.87 -9.78 10.78
CA LEU A 109 -2.77 -10.73 10.65
C LEU A 109 -2.08 -10.92 12.01
N PRO A 110 -1.45 -12.08 12.25
CA PRO A 110 -0.64 -12.29 13.44
C PRO A 110 0.61 -11.39 13.42
N ALA A 111 1.08 -11.01 14.61
CA ALA A 111 2.31 -10.24 14.80
C ALA A 111 3.57 -11.06 14.56
#